data_AF-A0A1C5S3J2-F1
#
_entry.id   AF-A0A1C5S3J2-F1
#
_cell.length_a   1.000
_cell.length_b   1.000
_cell.length_c   1.000
_cell.angle_alpha   90.00
_cell.angle_beta   90.00
_cell.angle_gamma   90.00
#
_symmetry.space_group_name_H-M   'P 1'
#
loop_
_entity.id
_entity.type
_entity.pdbx_description
1 polymer ?
#
loop_
_entity_poly.entity_id
_entity_poly.type
_entity_poly.pdbx_seq_one_letter_code
_entity_poly.pdbx_strand_id
1 'polypeptide(L)' 'MKIHLKDNKIILYDIERDYRQHLFYYDFRMNLKSGGRLVEIIVGREGYTYFILLTSKP' A
#
# COMPACT_ATOMS: atom_id res chain seq x y z
N MET A 1 12.91 13.21 6.27
CA MET A 1 12.36 11.87 6.60
C MET A 1 13.03 10.86 5.68
N LYS A 2 13.79 9.88 6.20
CA LYS A 2 14.42 8.82 5.38
C LYS A 2 13.53 7.58 5.43
N ILE A 3 13.07 7.14 4.26
CA ILE A 3 12.28 5.91 4.09
C ILE A 3 13.28 4.79 3.79
N HIS A 4 13.26 3.72 4.57
CA HIS A 4 14.09 2.54 4.34
C HIS A 4 13.22 1.44 3.74
N LEU A 5 13.65 0.90 2.59
CA LEU A 5 13.03 -0.28 2.01
C LEU A 5 13.33 -1.48 2.91
N LYS A 6 12.29 -2.27 3.22
CA LYS A 6 12.51 -3.55 3.88
C LYS A 6 13.33 -4.48 2.97
N ASP A 7 14.41 -5.01 3.51
CA ASP A 7 15.33 -5.95 2.83
C ASP A 7 15.98 -5.43 1.54
N ASN A 8 15.99 -4.10 1.30
CA ASN A 8 16.45 -3.48 0.04
C ASN A 8 15.81 -4.10 -1.22
N LYS A 9 14.62 -4.69 -1.09
CA LYS A 9 13.89 -5.31 -2.19
C LYS A 9 12.56 -4.60 -2.41
N ILE A 10 12.19 -4.54 -3.68
CA ILE A 10 10.86 -4.14 -4.12
C ILE A 10 10.08 -5.41 -4.37
N ILE A 11 8.95 -5.57 -3.68
CA ILE A 11 8.06 -6.73 -3.82
C ILE A 11 6.67 -6.19 -4.06
N LEU A 12 5.95 -6.81 -4.99
CA LEU A 12 4.62 -6.42 -5.36
C LEU A 12 3.60 -7.27 -4.59
N TYR A 13 2.72 -6.60 -3.85
CA TYR A 13 1.63 -7.25 -3.11
C TYR A 13 0.27 -6.88 -3.69
N ASP A 14 -0.65 -7.84 -3.68
CA ASP A 14 -2.08 -7.58 -3.83
C ASP A 14 -2.74 -7.58 -2.46
N ILE A 15 -3.43 -6.48 -2.15
CA ILE A 15 -4.19 -6.34 -0.91
C ILE A 15 -5.63 -6.82 -1.15
N GLU A 16 -6.11 -7.68 -0.27
CA GLU A 16 -7.49 -8.18 -0.29
C GLU A 16 -8.51 -7.04 -0.38
N ARG A 17 -9.56 -7.29 -1.16
CA ARG A 17 -10.61 -6.29 -1.42
C ARG A 17 -11.34 -5.89 -0.14
N ASP A 18 -11.65 -6.86 0.71
CA ASP A 18 -12.42 -6.64 1.93
C ASP A 18 -11.63 -5.78 2.92
N TYR A 19 -10.31 -6.01 3.03
CA TYR A 19 -9.43 -5.15 3.82
C TYR A 19 -9.35 -3.72 3.26
N ARG A 20 -9.27 -3.56 1.93
CA ARG A 20 -9.32 -2.23 1.30
C ARG A 20 -10.66 -1.52 1.53
N GLN A 21 -11.76 -2.25 1.51
CA GLN A 21 -13.09 -1.71 1.83
C GLN A 21 -13.19 -1.26 3.29
N HIS A 22 -12.65 -2.07 4.21
CA HIS A 22 -12.55 -1.71 5.61
C HIS A 22 -11.74 -0.42 5.80
N LEU A 23 -10.58 -0.27 5.14
CA LEU A 23 -9.79 0.96 5.23
C LEU A 23 -10.49 2.17 4.59
N PHE A 24 -11.18 1.98 3.45
CA PHE A 24 -11.94 3.05 2.79
C PHE A 24 -13.09 3.58 3.65
N TYR A 25 -13.68 2.74 4.50
CA TYR A 25 -14.70 3.17 5.45
C TYR A 25 -14.19 4.26 6.41
N TYR A 26 -12.91 4.20 6.80
CA TYR A 26 -12.29 5.18 7.69
C TYR A 26 -11.62 6.36 6.96
N ASP A 27 -11.11 6.15 5.75
CA ASP A 27 -10.48 7.20 4.94
C ASP A 27 -10.81 7.04 3.44
N PHE A 28 -11.62 7.95 2.92
CA PHE A 28 -12.07 7.95 1.52
C PHE A 28 -10.93 8.18 0.50
N ARG A 29 -9.74 8.59 0.96
CA ARG A 29 -8.56 8.72 0.08
C ARG A 29 -7.99 7.35 -0.33
N MET A 30 -8.43 6.27 0.32
CA MET A 30 -8.08 4.91 -0.09
C MET A 30 -8.62 4.60 -1.49
N ASN A 31 -7.77 4.03 -2.35
CA ASN A 31 -8.15 3.72 -3.72
C ASN A 31 -8.89 2.36 -3.81
N LEU A 32 -10.20 2.40 -4.06
CA LEU A 32 -11.03 1.20 -4.27
C LEU A 32 -11.08 0.70 -5.72
N LYS A 33 -10.39 1.35 -6.67
CA LYS A 33 -10.45 0.94 -8.07
C LYS A 33 -10.05 -0.54 -8.22
N SER A 34 -10.91 -1.31 -8.90
CA SER A 34 -10.63 -2.69 -9.27
C SER A 34 -9.41 -2.71 -10.18
N GLY A 35 -8.33 -3.36 -9.74
CA GLY A 35 -7.07 -3.38 -10.48
C GLY A 35 -6.06 -2.31 -10.07
N GLY A 36 -6.19 -1.74 -8.86
CA GLY A 36 -5.07 -1.09 -8.15
C GLY A 36 -3.96 -2.10 -7.92
N ARG A 37 -3.23 -2.38 -9.00
CA ARG A 37 -2.17 -3.35 -9.09
C ARG A 37 -0.99 -2.80 -8.30
N LEU A 38 -0.59 -3.64 -7.35
CA LEU A 38 0.77 -3.72 -6.86
C LEU A 38 1.12 -2.61 -5.88
N VAL A 39 1.31 -3.06 -4.65
CA VAL A 39 1.88 -2.28 -3.57
C VAL A 39 3.37 -2.59 -3.52
N GLU A 40 4.22 -1.58 -3.65
CA GLU A 40 5.64 -1.76 -4.01
C GLU A 40 6.62 -1.59 -2.84
N ILE A 41 6.22 -0.85 -1.80
CA ILE A 41 7.15 -0.41 -0.77
C ILE A 41 6.61 -0.79 0.61
N ILE A 42 7.32 -1.72 1.26
CA ILE A 42 7.17 -2.01 2.68
C ILE A 42 7.98 -0.99 3.47
N VAL A 43 7.28 -0.14 4.23
CA VAL A 43 7.92 0.68 5.27
C VAL A 43 7.50 0.12 6.63
N GLY A 44 8.47 -0.39 7.38
CA GLY A 44 8.24 -0.74 8.78
C GLY A 44 8.27 0.53 9.64
N ARG A 45 7.17 0.85 10.32
CA ARG A 45 7.12 1.93 11.32
C ARG A 45 6.19 1.56 12.46
N GLU A 46 6.65 1.73 13.70
CA GLU A 46 5.83 1.54 14.92
C GLU A 46 5.16 0.15 15.00
N GLY A 47 5.82 -0.89 14.48
CA GLY A 47 5.28 -2.26 14.43
C GLY A 47 4.33 -2.54 13.27
N TYR A 48 3.98 -1.53 12.47
CA TYR A 48 3.14 -1.67 11.29
C TYR A 48 3.97 -1.74 10.01
N THR A 49 3.46 -2.51 9.06
CA THR A 49 3.97 -2.59 7.69
C THR A 49 3.08 -1.73 6.81
N TYR A 50 3.64 -0.61 6.33
CA TYR A 50 2.96 0.28 5.40
C TYR A 50 3.24 -0.12 3.96
N PHE A 51 2.32 0.30 3.11
CA PHE A 51 2.16 -0.14 1.75
C PHE A 51 1.89 1.09 0.88
N ILE A 52 2.73 1.30 -0.15
CA ILE A 52 2.55 2.41 -1.10
C ILE A 52 1.88 1.88 -2.37
N LEU A 53 0.73 2.46 -2.71
CA LEU A 53 0.00 2.19 -3.94
C LEU A 53 0.74 2.76 -5.15
N LEU A 54 0.93 1.93 -6.18
CA LEU A 54 1.42 2.39 -7.46
C LEU A 54 0.29 2.92 -8.34
N THR A 55 0.61 3.98 -9.08
CA THR A 55 -0.25 4.60 -10.08
C THR A 55 0.57 4.89 -11.33
N SER A 56 0.02 4.62 -12.50
CA SER A 56 0.67 4.89 -13.79
C SER A 56 0.61 6.36 -14.19
N LYS A 57 -0.24 7.17 -13.53
CA LYS A 57 -0.36 8.61 -13.76
C LYS A 57 -0.07 9.37 -12.46
N PRO A 58 0.70 10.48 -12.52
CA PRO A 58 0.89 11.40 -11.39
C PRO A 58 -0.41 12.09 -11.00
#